data_AF-A0A5C7V4R6-F1
#
_entry.id   AF-A0A5C7V4R6-F1
#
_cell.length_a   1.000
_cell.length_b   1.000
_cell.length_c   1.000
_cell.angle_alpha   90.00
_cell.angle_beta   90.00
_cell.angle_gamma   90.00
#
_symmetry.space_group_name_H-M   'P 1'
#
loop_
_entity.id
_entity.type
_entity.pdbx_description
1 polymer ?
#
loop_
_entity_poly.entity_id
_entity_poly.type
_entity_poly.pdbx_seq_one_letter_code
_entity_poly.pdbx_strand_id
1 'polypeptide(L)'
;MDDCKALMQFGRTDQISMWLQSGARYGCAMNGEESDILSFELSEFGVTLSFSPTYFTQINHQINTALVSQATELLKPEADDVIVDFLRIR
;
A
#
# COMPACT_ATOMS: atom_id res chain seq x y z
N MET A 1 18.21 -0.03 24.13
CA MET A 1 16.98 -0.09 24.96
C MET A 1 16.32 1.28 25.09
N ASP A 2 17.08 2.37 25.11
CA ASP A 2 16.51 3.73 25.19
C ASP A 2 16.08 4.29 23.82
N ASP A 3 16.80 3.98 22.74
CA ASP A 3 16.45 4.48 21.39
C ASP A 3 15.07 4.00 20.92
N CYS A 4 14.73 2.72 21.13
CA CYS A 4 13.41 2.20 20.77
C CYS A 4 12.30 2.93 21.55
N LYS A 5 12.54 3.28 22.81
CA LYS A 5 11.57 4.04 23.61
C LYS A 5 11.44 5.47 23.11
N ALA A 6 12.55 6.12 22.76
CA ALA A 6 12.54 7.46 22.19
C ALA A 6 11.82 7.50 20.84
N LEU A 7 12.08 6.53 19.96
CA LEU A 7 11.41 6.40 18.65
C LEU A 7 9.92 6.10 18.78
N MET A 8 9.50 5.23 19.70
CA MET A 8 8.08 5.01 19.98
C MET A 8 7.39 6.26 20.54
N GLN A 9 8.07 7.00 21.44
CA GLN A 9 7.53 8.24 22.00
C GLN A 9 7.36 9.33 20.93
N PHE A 10 8.35 9.46 20.04
CA PHE A 10 8.27 10.35 18.89
C PHE A 10 7.13 9.96 17.96
N GLY A 11 7.02 8.66 17.59
CA GLY A 11 5.93 8.17 16.76
C GLY A 11 4.54 8.48 17.32
N ARG A 12 4.35 8.33 18.64
CA ARG A 12 3.09 8.68 19.32
C ARG A 12 2.83 10.20 19.34
N THR A 13 3.86 11.00 19.52
CA THR A 13 3.74 12.46 19.65
C THR A 13 3.36 13.10 18.32
N ASP A 14 3.97 12.61 17.23
CA ASP A 14 3.84 13.18 15.90
C ASP A 14 2.88 12.39 14.99
N GLN A 15 2.19 11.38 15.53
CA GLN A 15 1.29 10.48 14.79
C GLN A 15 1.97 9.77 13.61
N ILE A 16 3.20 9.33 13.82
CA ILE A 16 4.01 8.61 12.84
C ILE A 16 4.00 7.12 13.16
N SER A 17 3.63 6.32 12.15
CA SER A 17 3.77 4.88 12.18
C SER A 17 5.25 4.48 12.01
N MET A 18 5.78 3.77 13.00
CA MET A 18 7.19 3.36 13.02
C MET A 18 7.34 1.87 12.72
N TRP A 19 8.17 1.55 11.73
CA TRP A 19 8.43 0.19 11.28
C TRP A 19 9.92 -0.14 11.38
N LEU A 20 10.22 -1.37 11.77
CA LEU A 20 11.57 -1.90 11.89
C LEU A 20 11.84 -2.92 10.79
N GLN A 21 12.94 -2.76 10.07
CA GLN A 21 13.37 -3.76 9.10
C GLN A 21 14.15 -4.89 9.80
N SER A 22 13.52 -6.06 9.97
CA SER A 22 14.19 -7.24 10.53
C SER A 22 14.92 -8.03 9.43
N GLY A 23 16.18 -7.67 9.17
CA GLY A 23 17.03 -8.41 8.22
C GLY A 23 16.63 -8.23 6.75
N ALA A 24 16.73 -9.30 5.96
CA ALA A 24 16.64 -9.24 4.49
C ALA A 24 15.21 -9.17 3.93
N ARG A 25 14.16 -9.43 4.71
CA ARG A 25 12.77 -9.38 4.23
C ARG A 25 11.78 -8.89 5.30
N TYR A 26 10.95 -7.95 4.85
CA TYR A 26 9.78 -7.31 5.46
C TYR A 26 10.00 -6.59 6.80
N GLY A 27 9.33 -5.44 6.94
CA GLY A 27 9.34 -4.68 8.18
C GLY A 27 8.28 -5.18 9.16
N CYS A 28 8.49 -5.01 10.46
CA CYS A 28 7.48 -5.21 11.49
C CYS A 28 7.14 -3.88 12.16
N ALA A 29 5.87 -3.70 12.53
CA ALA A 29 5.45 -2.51 13.26
C ALA A 29 6.13 -2.49 14.64
N MET A 30 6.74 -1.36 15.02
CA MET A 30 7.52 -1.24 16.25
C MET A 30 6.64 -1.33 17.51
N ASN A 31 5.36 -0.95 17.41
CA ASN A 31 4.35 -1.05 18.46
C ASN A 31 3.68 -2.44 18.52
N GLY A 32 3.98 -3.35 17.59
CA GLY A 32 3.35 -4.67 17.50
C GLY A 32 1.94 -4.66 16.90
N GLU A 33 1.45 -3.51 16.44
CA GLU A 33 0.13 -3.35 15.82
C GLU A 33 0.28 -2.97 14.35
N GLU A 34 -0.17 -3.82 13.43
CA GLU A 34 -0.28 -3.51 12.00
C GLU A 34 -1.53 -2.67 11.71
N SER A 35 -1.86 -1.72 12.58
CA SER A 35 -3.10 -0.95 12.50
C SER A 35 -3.09 0.13 11.41
N ASP A 36 -1.91 0.46 10.89
CA ASP A 36 -1.72 1.53 9.92
C ASP A 36 -2.00 1.03 8.50
N ILE A 37 -3.28 0.83 8.23
CA ILE A 37 -3.79 0.49 6.90
C ILE A 37 -3.72 1.76 6.04
N LEU A 38 -2.78 1.77 5.10
CA LEU A 38 -2.69 2.79 4.06
C LEU A 38 -3.74 2.48 2.99
N SER A 39 -4.25 3.52 2.34
CA SER A 39 -5.25 3.37 1.28
C SER A 39 -4.86 4.10 0.01
N PHE A 40 -5.11 3.47 -1.13
CA PHE A 40 -5.01 4.06 -2.45
C PHE A 40 -6.38 4.06 -3.12
N GLU A 41 -6.86 5.24 -3.51
CA GLU A 41 -8.17 5.42 -4.13
C GLU A 41 -8.05 5.52 -5.65
N LEU A 42 -8.90 4.77 -6.34
CA LEU A 42 -9.13 4.84 -7.77
C LEU A 42 -10.55 5.36 -8.00
N SER A 43 -10.74 6.67 -7.83
CA SER A 43 -12.06 7.31 -7.79
C SER A 43 -12.90 7.07 -9.06
N GLU A 44 -12.26 7.02 -10.23
CA GLU A 44 -12.92 6.71 -11.51
C GLU A 44 -13.67 5.39 -11.47
N PHE A 45 -13.12 4.40 -10.76
CA PHE A 45 -13.69 3.06 -10.64
C PHE A 45 -14.50 2.88 -9.33
N GLY A 46 -14.53 3.88 -8.45
CA GLY A 46 -15.18 3.78 -7.15
C GLY A 46 -14.55 2.73 -6.22
N VAL A 47 -13.25 2.47 -6.37
CA VAL A 47 -12.51 1.44 -5.61
C VAL A 47 -11.47 2.07 -4.69
N THR A 48 -11.41 1.59 -3.45
CA THR A 48 -10.35 1.92 -2.49
C THR A 48 -9.60 0.66 -2.10
N LEU A 49 -8.29 0.64 -2.34
CA LEU A 49 -7.41 -0.48 -2.03
C LEU A 49 -6.66 -0.20 -0.73
N SER A 50 -6.86 -1.06 0.26
CA SER A 50 -6.13 -1.04 1.53
C SER A 50 -4.85 -1.88 1.44
N PHE A 51 -3.74 -1.39 1.98
CA PHE A 51 -2.45 -2.09 1.97
C PHE A 51 -1.63 -1.81 3.23
N SER A 52 -0.74 -2.74 3.56
CA SER A 52 0.25 -2.55 4.62
C SER A 52 1.55 -1.96 4.06
N PRO A 53 2.38 -1.30 4.87
CA PRO A 53 3.70 -0.80 4.45
C PRO A 53 4.67 -1.85 3.92
N THR A 54 4.39 -3.14 4.15
CA THR A 54 5.23 -4.25 3.67
C THR A 54 4.84 -4.74 2.27
N TYR A 55 3.70 -4.27 1.75
CA TYR A 55 3.18 -4.69 0.45
C TYR A 55 3.87 -3.92 -0.66
N PHE A 56 4.05 -4.57 -1.80
CA PHE A 56 4.52 -3.88 -2.99
C PHE A 56 3.43 -2.92 -3.47
N THR A 57 3.76 -1.62 -3.54
CA THR A 57 2.87 -0.59 -4.07
C THR A 57 3.60 0.27 -5.10
N GLN A 58 2.81 0.93 -5.95
CA GLN A 58 3.35 1.94 -6.86
C GLN A 58 3.64 3.23 -6.07
N ILE A 59 4.86 3.73 -6.20
CA ILE A 59 5.33 4.91 -5.45
C ILE A 59 4.64 6.18 -5.96
N ASN A 60 4.39 6.28 -7.28
CA ASN A 60 3.73 7.43 -7.88
C ASN A 60 2.24 7.16 -8.11
N HIS A 61 1.42 7.58 -7.15
CA HIS A 61 -0.03 7.39 -7.18
C HIS A 61 -0.71 8.06 -8.38
N GLN A 62 -0.29 9.28 -8.75
CA GLN A 62 -0.91 10.01 -9.87
C GLN A 62 -0.68 9.30 -11.21
N ILE A 63 0.55 8.85 -11.45
CA ILE A 63 0.88 8.08 -12.66
C ILE A 63 0.15 6.74 -12.63
N ASN A 64 0.10 6.05 -11.48
CA ASN A 64 -0.58 4.78 -11.38
C ASN A 64 -2.08 4.88 -11.70
N THR A 65 -2.78 5.91 -11.19
CA THR A 65 -4.20 6.14 -11.53
C THR A 65 -4.38 6.32 -13.03
N ALA A 66 -3.55 7.17 -13.68
CA ALA A 66 -3.63 7.38 -15.12
C ALA A 66 -3.36 6.11 -15.93
N LEU A 67 -2.42 5.27 -15.49
CA LEU A 67 -2.11 4.00 -16.14
C LEU A 67 -3.26 2.99 -16.02
N VAL A 68 -3.93 2.90 -14.87
CA VAL A 68 -5.10 2.01 -14.70
C VAL A 68 -6.25 2.47 -15.59
N SER A 69 -6.55 3.77 -15.65
CA SER A 69 -7.57 4.32 -16.55
C SER A 69 -7.26 3.99 -18.01
N GLN A 70 -6.05 4.32 -18.46
CA GLN A 70 -5.63 4.05 -19.84
C GLN A 70 -5.67 2.56 -20.19
N ALA A 71 -5.21 1.68 -19.29
CA ALA A 71 -5.25 0.23 -19.52
C ALA A 71 -6.69 -0.27 -19.65
N THR A 72 -7.62 0.24 -18.82
CA THR A 72 -9.03 -0.16 -18.85
C THR A 72 -9.72 0.32 -20.12
N GLU A 73 -9.47 1.57 -20.54
CA GLU A 73 -9.97 2.14 -21.80
C GLU A 73 -9.47 1.39 -23.03
N LEU A 74 -8.20 0.94 -23.02
CA LEU A 74 -7.62 0.17 -24.11
C LEU A 74 -8.14 -1.27 -24.15
N LEU A 75 -8.33 -1.88 -22.98
CA LEU A 75 -8.83 -3.25 -22.86
C LEU A 75 -10.30 -3.36 -23.26
N LYS A 76 -11.12 -2.33 -22.98
CA LYS A 76 -12.57 -2.27 -23.22
C LYS A 76 -13.29 -3.53 -22.73
N PRO A 77 -13.22 -3.82 -21.42
CA PRO A 77 -13.80 -5.04 -20.87
C PRO A 77 -15.32 -5.03 -20.99
N GLU A 78 -15.88 -6.11 -21.52
CA GLU A 78 -17.32 -6.37 -21.58
C GLU A 78 -17.77 -7.31 -20.45
N ALA A 79 -19.07 -7.40 -20.21
CA ALA A 79 -19.62 -8.13 -19.05
C ALA A 79 -19.37 -9.65 -19.10
N ASP A 80 -19.16 -10.22 -20.29
CA ASP A 80 -18.91 -11.64 -20.53
C ASP A 80 -17.42 -11.96 -20.73
N ASP A 81 -16.53 -10.97 -20.64
CA ASP A 81 -15.09 -11.17 -20.74
C ASP A 81 -14.50 -11.88 -19.51
N VAL A 82 -13.55 -12.77 -19.78
CA VAL A 82 -12.71 -13.39 -18.75
C VAL A 82 -11.32 -12.78 -18.81
N ILE A 83 -11.00 -11.94 -17.82
CA ILE A 83 -9.73 -11.20 -17.75
C ILE A 83 -8.76 -11.94 -16.82
N VAL A 84 -7.52 -12.10 -17.27
CA VAL A 84 -6.44 -12.71 -16.49
C VAL A 84 -5.39 -11.66 -16.13
N ASP A 85 -5.10 -11.53 -14.84
CA ASP A 85 -3.97 -10.74 -14.33
C ASP A 85 -2.78 -11.68 -14.07
N PHE A 86 -1.81 -11.67 -14.99
CA PHE A 86 -0.64 -12.57 -14.97
C PHE A 86 0.41 -12.21 -13.92
N LEU A 87 0.50 -10.94 -13.53
CA LEU A 87 1.58 -10.43 -12.69
C LEU A 87 1.04 -9.88 -11.36
N ARG A 88 -0.11 -10.36 -10.92
CA ARG A 88 -0.68 -9.97 -9.63
C ARG A 88 0.29 -10.30 -8.50
N ILE A 89 0.92 -9.26 -7.95
CA ILE A 89 1.77 -9.37 -6.75
C ILE A 89 0.86 -9.33 -5.52
N ARG A 90 1.05 -10.27 -4.59
CA ARG A 90 0.40 -10.32 -3.28
C ARG A 90 1.23 -9.57 -2.24
#